data_AF-A0A835RP84-F1
#
_entry.id   AF-A0A835RP84-F1
#
_cell.length_a   1.000
_cell.length_b   1.000
_cell.length_c   1.000
_cell.angle_alpha   90.00
_cell.angle_beta   90.00
_cell.angle_gamma   90.00
#
_symmetry.space_group_name_H-M   'P 1'
#
loop_
_entity.id
_entity.type
_entity.pdbx_description
1 polymer ?
#
loop_
_entity_poly.entity_id
_entity_poly.type
_entity_poly.pdbx_seq_one_letter_code
_entity_poly.pdbx_strand_id
1 'polypeptide(L)'
;MPSNDLGDDISPTSIISKLSLLVLHFPRLRLVWSRSVHATVEIFVSLKSNQDEPDEAKAIRVGVPSEDGIIENDVRAEKYNTAAIEFLRRLPGVSDSIRSLMDGCKNLAELAVLPVERLAELMGGQKPAKMLREFLDAKFPTMI
;
A
#
# COMPACT_ATOMS: atom_id res chain seq x y z
N MET A 1 36.03 -4.61 -23.51
CA MET A 1 35.04 -3.51 -23.40
C MET A 1 33.70 -4.16 -23.15
N PRO A 2 33.01 -3.93 -22.02
CA PRO A 2 31.69 -4.52 -21.85
C PRO A 2 30.76 -3.92 -22.91
N SER A 3 30.14 -4.79 -23.70
CA SER A 3 29.22 -4.42 -24.78
C SER A 3 28.07 -3.59 -24.21
N ASN A 4 27.79 -2.47 -24.86
CA ASN A 4 26.62 -1.66 -24.59
C ASN A 4 25.40 -2.39 -25.18
N ASP A 5 24.91 -3.42 -24.47
CA ASP A 5 23.67 -4.14 -24.80
C ASP A 5 22.44 -3.33 -24.37
N LEU A 6 22.42 -2.04 -24.72
CA LEU A 6 21.18 -1.30 -24.77
C LEU A 6 20.54 -1.65 -26.11
N GLY A 7 19.85 -2.79 -26.15
CA GLY A 7 19.05 -3.18 -27.31
C GLY A 7 18.11 -2.05 -27.69
N ASP A 8 17.93 -1.86 -29.00
CA ASP A 8 17.19 -0.76 -29.64
C ASP A 8 15.71 -0.67 -29.17
N ASP A 9 15.21 -1.72 -28.51
CA ASP A 9 13.85 -1.83 -28.00
C ASP A 9 13.77 -1.76 -26.47
N ILE A 10 12.95 -0.82 -25.97
CA ILE A 10 12.50 -0.77 -24.58
C ILE A 10 11.61 -1.99 -24.33
N SER A 11 12.21 -3.08 -23.87
CA SER A 11 11.45 -4.28 -23.50
C SER A 11 10.94 -4.18 -22.05
N PRO A 12 9.67 -4.55 -21.78
CA PRO A 12 9.10 -4.51 -20.43
C PRO A 12 9.73 -5.55 -19.49
N THR A 13 10.53 -6.47 -20.03
CA THR A 13 11.29 -7.48 -19.28
C THR A 13 12.71 -7.03 -18.92
N SER A 14 13.26 -6.01 -19.61
CA SER A 14 14.61 -5.49 -19.33
C SER A 14 14.68 -4.78 -17.99
N ILE A 15 15.70 -5.12 -17.21
CA ILE A 15 16.00 -4.50 -15.92
C ILE A 15 16.30 -3.00 -16.10
N ILE A 16 17.00 -2.63 -17.19
CA ILE A 16 17.38 -1.24 -17.46
C ILE A 16 16.13 -0.42 -17.75
N SER A 17 15.20 -0.91 -18.58
CA SER A 17 13.94 -0.23 -18.89
C SER A 17 13.08 -0.01 -17.63
N LYS A 18 13.02 -1.01 -16.74
CA LYS A 18 12.30 -0.89 -15.45
C LYS A 18 12.94 0.14 -14.52
N LEU A 19 14.28 0.14 -14.40
CA LEU A 19 14.98 1.12 -13.59
C LEU A 19 14.79 2.55 -14.13
N SER A 20 14.88 2.74 -15.44
CA SER A 20 14.63 4.03 -16.08
C SER A 20 13.21 4.55 -15.82
N LEU A 21 12.20 3.67 -15.97
CA LEU A 21 10.81 4.02 -15.69
C LEU A 21 10.61 4.40 -14.21
N LEU A 22 11.21 3.65 -13.29
CA LEU A 22 11.15 3.92 -11.86
C LEU A 22 11.74 5.30 -11.52
N VAL A 23 12.92 5.62 -12.06
CA VAL A 23 13.58 6.92 -11.81
C VAL A 23 12.77 8.07 -12.42
N LEU A 24 12.12 7.86 -13.57
CA LEU A 24 11.26 8.85 -14.20
C LEU A 24 10.00 9.15 -13.35
N HIS A 25 9.37 8.12 -12.79
CA HIS A 25 8.17 8.28 -11.95
C HIS A 25 8.46 8.87 -10.56
N PHE A 26 9.65 8.60 -10.00
CA PHE A 26 10.02 9.03 -8.65
C PHE A 26 11.24 9.97 -8.69
N PRO A 27 11.06 11.28 -8.95
CA PRO A 27 12.18 12.21 -9.15
C PRO A 27 13.06 12.43 -7.90
N ARG A 28 12.58 12.05 -6.71
CA ARG A 28 13.36 12.11 -5.46
C ARG A 28 14.15 10.83 -5.18
N LEU A 29 13.94 9.77 -5.95
CA LEU A 29 14.62 8.48 -5.76
C LEU A 29 16.10 8.61 -6.12
N ARG A 30 16.98 8.07 -5.29
CA ARG A 30 18.43 8.02 -5.53
C ARG A 30 18.89 6.57 -5.45
N LEU A 31 19.63 6.13 -6.47
CA LEU A 31 20.20 4.78 -6.52
C LEU A 31 21.68 4.84 -6.13
N VAL A 32 22.08 3.96 -5.21
CA VAL A 32 23.48 3.81 -4.79
C VAL A 32 23.93 2.41 -5.18
N TRP A 33 24.97 2.31 -6.01
CA TRP A 33 25.55 1.05 -6.45
C TRP A 33 26.94 0.89 -5.85
N SER A 34 27.24 -0.29 -5.31
CA SER A 34 28.56 -0.63 -4.77
C SER A 34 28.97 -2.02 -5.26
N ARG A 35 30.27 -2.20 -5.53
CA ARG A 35 30.83 -3.43 -6.11
C ARG A 35 31.39 -4.40 -5.06
N SER A 36 31.35 -4.02 -3.79
CA SER A 36 31.78 -4.86 -2.65
C SER A 36 31.21 -4.30 -1.35
N VAL A 37 31.12 -5.16 -0.33
CA VAL A 37 30.67 -4.77 1.02
C VAL A 37 31.56 -3.71 1.67
N HIS A 38 32.87 -3.76 1.42
CA HIS A 38 33.82 -2.76 1.92
C HIS A 38 33.53 -1.38 1.32
N ALA A 39 33.28 -1.32 0.01
CA ALA A 39 32.88 -0.09 -0.67
C ALA A 39 31.52 0.41 -0.16
N THR A 40 30.58 -0.48 0.17
CA THR A 40 29.30 -0.10 0.78
C THR A 40 29.49 0.60 2.12
N VAL A 41 30.37 0.09 2.99
CA VAL A 41 30.67 0.68 4.30
C VAL A 41 31.28 2.07 4.14
N GLU A 42 32.25 2.24 3.23
CA GLU A 42 32.86 3.54 2.95
C GLU A 42 31.84 4.57 2.44
N ILE A 43 30.91 4.12 1.58
CA ILE A 43 29.80 4.96 1.10
C ILE A 43 28.90 5.36 2.28
N PHE A 44 28.52 4.44 3.16
CA PHE A 44 27.68 4.74 4.31
C PHE A 44 28.33 5.71 5.29
N VAL A 45 29.62 5.53 5.59
CA VAL A 45 30.39 6.46 6.43
C VAL A 45 30.40 7.84 5.79
N SER A 46 30.69 7.92 4.49
CA SER A 46 30.72 9.20 3.75
C SER A 46 29.37 9.91 3.73
N LEU A 47 28.27 9.16 3.61
CA LEU A 47 26.91 9.70 3.67
C LEU A 47 26.54 10.18 5.08
N LYS A 48 27.09 9.56 6.13
CA LYS A 48 26.82 9.91 7.53
C LYS A 48 27.65 11.10 8.03
N SER A 49 28.82 11.37 7.47
CA SER A 49 29.81 12.34 8.00
C SER A 49 29.30 13.76 8.31
N ASN A 50 28.17 14.20 7.74
CA ASN A 50 27.56 15.51 7.98
C ASN A 50 26.06 15.41 8.31
N GLN A 51 25.63 14.31 8.92
CA GLN A 51 24.24 14.09 9.31
C GLN A 51 24.17 13.86 10.82
N ASP A 52 23.08 14.31 11.44
CA ASP A 52 22.81 14.05 12.85
C ASP A 52 22.54 12.55 13.09
N GLU A 53 22.78 12.08 14.32
CA GLU A 53 22.46 10.71 14.70
C GLU A 53 20.94 10.46 14.65
N PRO A 54 20.49 9.31 14.12
CA PRO A 54 19.08 8.98 14.06
C PRO A 54 18.51 8.77 15.46
N ASP A 55 17.32 9.30 15.70
CA ASP A 55 16.60 9.16 16.96
C ASP A 55 15.77 7.85 16.94
N GLU A 56 16.09 6.93 17.83
CA GLU A 56 15.45 5.61 17.95
C GLU A 56 13.93 5.72 18.19
N ALA A 57 13.50 6.64 19.05
CA ALA A 57 12.09 6.80 19.38
C ALA A 57 11.29 7.32 18.18
N LYS A 58 11.87 8.24 17.39
CA LYS A 58 11.28 8.71 16.13
C LYS A 58 11.27 7.60 15.07
N ALA A 59 12.35 6.83 14.96
CA ALA A 59 12.47 5.76 13.98
C ALA A 59 11.43 4.65 14.21
N ILE A 60 11.19 4.25 15.47
CA ILE A 60 10.16 3.27 15.82
C ILE A 60 8.78 3.77 15.42
N ARG A 61 8.47 5.05 15.71
CA ARG A 61 7.16 5.64 15.38
C ARG A 61 6.92 5.73 13.87
N VAL A 62 7.95 6.00 13.07
CA VAL A 62 7.87 6.06 11.60
C VAL A 62 7.88 4.66 10.96
N GLY A 63 8.60 3.71 11.57
CA GLY A 63 8.81 2.36 11.06
C GLY A 63 7.65 1.39 11.28
N VAL A 64 6.66 1.76 12.11
CA VAL A 64 5.37 1.06 12.13
C VAL A 64 4.64 1.42 10.83
N PRO A 65 4.32 0.45 9.96
CA PRO A 65 3.63 0.73 8.71
C PRO A 65 2.24 1.29 9.00
N SER A 66 2.11 2.61 8.96
CA SER A 66 0.88 3.22 8.47
C SER A 66 0.88 2.91 6.98
N GLU A 67 0.10 1.91 6.55
CA GLU A 67 0.15 1.39 5.17
C GLU A 67 -0.21 2.41 4.07
N ASP A 68 -0.52 3.66 4.40
CA ASP A 68 -0.57 4.75 3.44
C ASP A 68 0.28 5.92 3.94
N GLY A 69 1.18 6.43 3.09
CA GLY A 69 2.01 7.61 3.36
C GLY A 69 1.20 8.87 3.62
N ILE A 70 0.70 9.04 4.86
CA ILE A 70 -0.06 10.21 5.29
C ILE A 70 0.64 10.84 6.49
N ILE A 71 1.33 11.94 6.19
CA ILE A 71 1.32 13.26 6.86
C ILE A 71 1.03 13.21 8.37
N GLU A 72 1.99 13.78 9.11
CA GLU A 72 2.22 13.90 10.57
C GLU A 72 1.05 14.34 11.49
N ASN A 73 -0.22 14.26 11.08
CA ASN A 73 -1.36 14.76 11.87
C ASN A 73 -2.56 13.80 12.04
N ASP A 74 -2.51 12.54 11.59
CA ASP A 74 -3.67 11.65 11.78
C ASP A 74 -3.61 10.83 13.08
N VAL A 75 -4.16 11.41 14.16
CA VAL A 75 -4.48 10.79 15.46
C VAL A 75 -5.46 9.59 15.33
N ARG A 76 -5.78 9.15 14.11
CA ARG A 76 -6.82 8.16 13.81
C ARG A 76 -6.33 6.73 13.65
N ALA A 77 -5.04 6.51 13.42
CA ALA A 77 -4.48 5.15 13.27
C ALA A 77 -4.56 4.32 14.56
N GLU A 78 -4.68 4.95 15.73
CA GLU A 78 -4.85 4.22 16.99
C GLU A 78 -6.27 3.68 17.22
N LYS A 79 -7.27 4.11 16.42
CA LYS A 79 -8.68 3.83 16.71
C LYS A 79 -9.31 2.72 15.88
N TYR A 80 -8.70 2.31 14.77
CA TYR A 80 -9.27 1.34 13.84
C TYR A 80 -8.26 0.24 13.52
N ASN A 81 -8.73 -1.00 13.46
CA ASN A 81 -7.90 -2.15 13.12
C ASN A 81 -7.49 -2.09 11.64
N THR A 82 -6.22 -1.82 11.36
CA THR A 82 -5.65 -1.73 10.00
C THR A 82 -5.95 -2.99 9.17
N ALA A 83 -5.93 -4.18 9.78
CA ALA A 83 -6.24 -5.42 9.08
C ALA A 83 -7.70 -5.47 8.61
N ALA A 84 -8.62 -4.88 9.37
CA ALA A 84 -10.02 -4.78 8.96
C ALA A 84 -10.19 -3.79 7.79
N ILE A 85 -9.43 -2.69 7.79
CA ILE A 85 -9.47 -1.69 6.71
C ILE A 85 -8.95 -2.29 5.40
N GLU A 86 -7.80 -2.98 5.44
CA GLU A 86 -7.24 -3.61 4.25
C GLU A 86 -8.14 -4.74 3.74
N PHE A 87 -8.74 -5.52 4.65
CA PHE A 87 -9.75 -6.50 4.27
C PHE A 87 -10.93 -5.85 3.53
N LEU A 88 -11.47 -4.74 4.05
CA LEU A 88 -12.55 -4.00 3.40
C LEU A 88 -12.15 -3.46 2.01
N ARG A 89 -10.91 -2.97 1.84
CA ARG A 89 -10.39 -2.51 0.53
C ARG A 89 -10.35 -3.60 -0.53
N ARG A 90 -10.21 -4.86 -0.12
CA ARG A 90 -10.21 -6.01 -1.04
C ARG A 90 -11.62 -6.45 -1.43
N LEU A 91 -12.65 -5.97 -0.75
CA LEU A 91 -14.02 -6.37 -1.05
C LEU A 91 -14.54 -5.65 -2.30
N PRO A 92 -15.27 -6.37 -3.16
CA PRO A 92 -15.80 -5.80 -4.39
C PRO A 92 -16.81 -4.69 -4.07
N GLY A 93 -16.52 -3.47 -4.55
CA GLY A 93 -17.42 -2.32 -4.46
C GLY A 93 -17.13 -1.38 -3.28
N VAL A 94 -16.12 -1.71 -2.47
CA VAL A 94 -15.68 -0.92 -1.31
C VAL A 94 -14.41 -0.14 -1.68
N SER A 95 -14.56 0.89 -2.54
CA SER A 95 -13.44 1.78 -2.91
C SER A 95 -13.38 3.00 -1.99
N ASP A 96 -14.42 3.84 -2.06
CA ASP A 96 -14.47 5.13 -1.33
C ASP A 96 -15.37 5.10 -0.08
N SER A 97 -16.13 4.01 0.10
CA SER A 97 -17.15 3.87 1.14
C SER A 97 -16.63 3.33 2.48
N ILE A 98 -15.32 3.09 2.60
CA ILE A 98 -14.69 2.48 3.79
C ILE A 98 -14.99 3.30 5.04
N ARG A 99 -14.91 4.63 4.95
CA ARG A 99 -15.16 5.52 6.10
C ARG A 99 -16.58 5.39 6.62
N SER A 100 -17.56 5.42 5.73
CA SER A 100 -18.97 5.29 6.06
C SER A 100 -19.31 3.90 6.61
N LEU A 101 -18.67 2.85 6.09
CA LEU A 101 -18.81 1.48 6.58
C LEU A 101 -18.23 1.31 7.99
N MET A 102 -17.08 1.92 8.28
CA MET A 102 -16.45 1.91 9.61
C MET A 102 -17.28 2.64 10.66
N ASP A 103 -17.92 3.77 10.31
CA ASP A 103 -18.82 4.47 11.22
C ASP A 103 -20.17 3.76 11.35
N GLY A 104 -20.60 3.03 10.31
CA GLY A 104 -21.89 2.37 10.25
C GLY A 104 -21.94 0.97 10.86
N CYS A 105 -20.80 0.29 11.00
CA CYS A 105 -20.72 -1.10 11.48
C CYS A 105 -19.72 -1.21 12.63
N LYS A 106 -20.10 -1.87 13.73
CA LYS A 106 -19.20 -2.07 14.88
C LYS A 106 -18.16 -3.16 14.64
N ASN A 107 -18.50 -4.14 13.78
CA ASN A 107 -17.63 -5.25 13.45
C ASN A 107 -17.95 -5.83 12.07
N LEU A 108 -17.05 -6.66 11.55
CA LEU A 108 -17.17 -7.27 10.22
C LEU A 108 -18.30 -8.32 10.13
N ALA A 109 -18.68 -8.93 11.25
CA ALA A 109 -19.79 -9.89 11.30
C ALA A 109 -21.14 -9.18 11.10
N GLU A 110 -21.31 -8.00 11.71
CA GLU A 110 -22.47 -7.13 11.50
C GLU A 110 -22.57 -6.72 10.03
N LEU A 111 -21.46 -6.37 9.40
CA LEU A 111 -21.41 -6.05 7.97
C LEU A 111 -21.96 -7.19 7.08
N ALA A 112 -21.68 -8.45 7.42
CA ALA A 112 -22.14 -9.60 6.65
C ALA A 112 -23.67 -9.83 6.74
N VAL A 113 -24.29 -9.42 7.85
CA VAL A 113 -25.72 -9.64 8.11
C VAL A 113 -26.58 -8.43 7.73
N LEU A 114 -25.97 -7.28 7.42
CA LEU A 114 -26.71 -6.07 7.05
C LEU A 114 -27.55 -6.25 5.77
N PRO A 115 -28.77 -5.69 5.74
CA PRO A 115 -29.62 -5.69 4.55
C PRO A 115 -29.05 -4.75 3.47
N VAL A 116 -29.36 -5.06 2.20
CA VAL A 116 -28.80 -4.36 1.02
C VAL A 116 -29.16 -2.87 1.03
N GLU A 117 -30.33 -2.51 1.54
CA GLU A 117 -30.80 -1.15 1.66
C GLU A 117 -29.87 -0.34 2.57
N ARG A 118 -29.48 -0.91 3.72
CA ARG A 118 -28.58 -0.25 4.66
C ARG A 118 -27.16 -0.19 4.12
N LEU A 119 -26.71 -1.22 3.42
CA LEU A 119 -25.42 -1.18 2.70
C LEU A 119 -25.41 -0.08 1.63
N ALA A 120 -26.50 0.11 0.89
CA ALA A 120 -26.60 1.14 -0.13
C ALA A 120 -26.56 2.56 0.45
N GLU A 121 -27.15 2.78 1.63
CA GLU A 121 -27.05 4.03 2.38
C GLU A 121 -25.61 4.31 2.82
N LEU A 122 -24.93 3.30 3.41
CA LEU A 122 -23.55 3.45 3.88
C LEU A 122 -22.56 3.62 2.72
N MET A 123 -22.79 2.93 1.60
CA MET A 123 -21.89 2.95 0.44
C MET A 123 -22.21 4.05 -0.57
N GLY A 124 -23.26 4.83 -0.36
CA GLY A 124 -23.67 5.91 -1.25
C GLY A 124 -24.17 5.44 -2.62
N GLY A 125 -24.57 4.16 -2.74
CA GLY A 125 -24.98 3.60 -4.03
C GLY A 125 -25.52 2.17 -3.96
N GLN A 126 -26.57 1.91 -4.75
CA GLN A 126 -27.19 0.58 -4.88
C GLN A 126 -26.32 -0.43 -5.64
N LYS A 127 -25.57 0.03 -6.64
CA LYS A 127 -24.65 -0.83 -7.42
C LYS A 127 -23.55 -1.46 -6.56
N PRO A 128 -22.74 -0.68 -5.80
CA PRO A 128 -21.68 -1.27 -4.98
C PRO A 128 -22.23 -2.12 -3.82
N ALA A 129 -23.38 -1.75 -3.23
CA ALA A 129 -24.03 -2.54 -2.20
C ALA A 129 -24.51 -3.91 -2.67
N LYS A 130 -25.11 -3.99 -3.88
CA LYS A 130 -25.49 -5.27 -4.48
C LYS A 130 -24.27 -6.13 -4.79
N MET A 131 -23.20 -5.54 -5.33
CA MET A 131 -21.98 -6.28 -5.66
C MET A 131 -21.32 -6.87 -4.40
N LEU A 132 -21.28 -6.11 -3.31
CA LEU A 132 -20.81 -6.59 -2.01
C LEU A 132 -21.70 -7.71 -1.46
N ARG A 133 -23.03 -7.54 -1.52
CA ARG A 133 -23.99 -8.55 -1.04
C ARG A 133 -23.90 -9.85 -1.81
N GLU A 134 -23.87 -9.77 -3.14
CA GLU A 134 -23.72 -10.95 -4.02
C GLU A 134 -22.41 -11.69 -3.72
N PHE A 135 -21.33 -10.97 -3.42
CA PHE A 135 -20.07 -11.59 -3.01
C PHE A 135 -20.14 -12.28 -1.64
N LEU A 136 -20.80 -11.67 -0.65
CA LEU A 136 -20.94 -12.23 0.70
C LEU A 136 -21.89 -13.44 0.73
N ASP A 137 -22.97 -13.41 -0.06
CA ASP A 137 -23.95 -14.49 -0.20
C ASP A 137 -23.54 -15.54 -1.24
N ALA A 138 -22.44 -15.32 -1.97
CA ALA A 138 -21.96 -16.25 -2.98
C ALA A 138 -21.69 -17.61 -2.33
N LYS A 139 -22.28 -18.67 -2.89
CA LYS A 139 -21.95 -20.03 -2.48
C LYS A 139 -20.47 -20.26 -2.76
N PHE A 140 -19.76 -20.80 -1.77
CA PHE A 140 -18.38 -21.21 -1.95
C PHE A 140 -18.30 -22.14 -3.17
N PRO A 141 -17.48 -21.82 -4.19
CA PRO A 141 -17.33 -22.70 -5.34
C PRO A 141 -16.64 -23.98 -4.87
N THR A 142 -17.44 -25.01 -4.56
CA THR A 142 -16.93 -26.38 -4.47
C THR A 142 -16.45 -26.75 -5.86
N MET A 143 -15.13 -26.66 -6.06
CA MET A 143 -14.46 -27.25 -7.21
C MET A 143 -14.74 -28.76 -7.18
N ILE A 144 -15.63 -29.20 -8.06
CA ILE A 144 -15.75 -30.61 -8.48
C ILE A 144 -14.97 -30.74 -9.77
#